data_AF-A0A162CED2-F1
#
_entry.id   AF-A0A162CED2-F1
#
_cell.length_a   1.000
_cell.length_b   1.000
_cell.length_c   1.000
_cell.angle_alpha   90.00
_cell.angle_beta   90.00
_cell.angle_gamma   90.00
#
_symmetry.space_group_name_H-M   'P 1'
#
loop_
_entity.id
_entity.type
_entity.pdbx_description
1 polymer ?
#
loop_
_entity_poly.entity_id
_entity_poly.type
_entity_poly.pdbx_seq_one_letter_code
_entity_poly.pdbx_strand_id
1 'polypeptide(L)'
;MPNISVAEDSRPGFYDRKAEGWFFYEVEPEEKEVPKPKPVAVQPPPPPPEQEQMAQSEGPEYFSAAWFRENLPKYKDAWWDNPTIENAKAFAYMQRFAMDRSEQAQDAYELAILGDPYLDEVSRRPYATFASQQVDSKAGKERQTLLGTVASRMGLFFFYQPNCEMCEIQAPIVKMLEQGYGFTVVAVSSDGTPFPGNIFPEFKVDNGHAEQLGVVTYPALFLASPDGSFAPVGQGVMSLPDTANRILVTARRAGWISDDEFNKTRALVNTDNNIAEILTDKTGEASLEEIMTDDKGNYIPPEQLMDFIREKIKEK
;
A
#
# COMPACT_ATOMS: atom_id res chain seq x y z
N MET A 1 -25.18 61.59 26.70
CA MET A 1 -24.42 60.95 25.61
C MET A 1 -23.74 59.73 26.21
N PRO A 2 -24.08 58.50 25.78
CA PRO A 2 -23.44 57.29 26.27
C PRO A 2 -22.18 56.93 25.47
N ASN A 3 -21.29 56.14 26.08
CA ASN A 3 -19.97 55.80 25.56
C ASN A 3 -20.02 54.77 24.43
N ILE A 4 -19.05 54.83 23.52
CA ILE A 4 -18.73 53.74 22.59
C ILE A 4 -17.69 52.85 23.27
N SER A 5 -18.08 51.62 23.66
CA SER A 5 -17.15 50.57 24.07
C SER A 5 -16.78 49.71 22.87
N VAL A 6 -15.50 49.74 22.48
CA VAL A 6 -14.95 48.74 21.55
C VAL A 6 -14.74 47.45 22.35
N ALA A 7 -15.44 46.38 21.99
CA ALA A 7 -15.21 45.06 22.57
C ALA A 7 -14.01 44.41 21.86
N GLU A 8 -13.03 43.95 22.64
CA GLU A 8 -11.88 43.20 22.13
C GLU A 8 -12.30 41.77 21.75
N ASP A 9 -11.95 41.33 20.55
CA ASP A 9 -12.26 39.99 20.03
C ASP A 9 -11.31 38.95 20.65
N SER A 10 -11.66 38.47 21.85
CA SER A 10 -10.84 37.52 22.63
C SER A 10 -11.02 36.07 22.15
N ARG A 11 -10.39 35.71 21.03
CA ARG A 11 -10.34 34.31 20.58
C ARG A 11 -9.35 33.50 21.43
N PRO A 12 -9.74 32.34 21.99
CA PRO A 12 -8.85 31.53 22.83
C PRO A 12 -7.70 30.91 22.02
N GLY A 13 -6.58 30.68 22.72
CA GLY A 13 -5.35 30.14 22.12
C GLY A 13 -5.48 28.69 21.67
N PHE A 14 -4.64 28.31 20.71
CA PHE A 14 -4.61 26.97 20.09
C PHE A 14 -4.54 25.80 21.11
N TYR A 15 -3.93 26.01 22.28
CA TYR A 15 -3.69 24.96 23.28
C TYR A 15 -4.88 24.65 24.21
N ASP A 16 -5.93 25.47 24.22
CA ASP A 16 -7.12 25.23 25.03
C ASP A 16 -8.15 24.32 24.33
N ARG A 17 -7.98 24.07 23.02
CA ARG A 17 -8.86 23.25 22.20
C ARG A 17 -8.50 21.76 22.22
N LYS A 18 -8.91 21.07 23.29
CA LYS A 18 -8.51 19.68 23.56
C LYS A 18 -9.39 18.57 22.96
N ALA A 19 -10.35 18.90 22.09
CA ALA A 19 -11.29 17.94 21.51
C ALA A 19 -11.55 18.10 20.00
N GLU A 20 -10.77 18.93 19.30
CA GLU A 20 -10.86 19.09 17.84
C GLU A 20 -9.89 18.10 17.14
N GLY A 21 -10.35 16.85 17.01
CA GLY A 21 -9.75 15.87 16.09
C GLY A 21 -10.11 16.16 14.63
N TRP A 22 -9.40 15.54 13.68
CA TRP A 22 -9.45 15.82 12.23
C TRP A 22 -10.87 15.88 11.62
N PHE A 23 -11.46 17.07 11.62
CA PHE A 23 -12.57 17.48 10.77
C PHE A 23 -12.22 18.82 10.13
N PHE A 24 -12.12 18.82 8.80
CA PHE A 24 -11.79 20.02 8.05
C PHE A 24 -13.04 20.91 7.89
N TYR A 25 -12.99 22.06 8.57
CA TYR A 25 -13.81 23.27 8.44
C TYR A 25 -15.14 23.35 9.21
N GLU A 26 -15.23 24.43 9.99
CA GLU A 26 -16.37 24.89 10.79
C GLU A 26 -17.49 25.55 9.94
N VAL A 27 -18.62 25.79 10.60
CA VAL A 27 -19.97 26.15 10.07
C VAL A 27 -20.45 27.36 10.90
N GLU A 28 -21.23 28.36 10.44
CA GLU A 28 -22.09 28.52 9.26
C GLU A 28 -22.08 30.02 8.78
N PRO A 29 -22.99 30.53 7.92
CA PRO A 29 -24.31 30.95 8.44
C PRO A 29 -25.53 30.71 7.52
N GLU A 30 -26.67 30.48 8.17
CA GLU A 30 -28.03 30.57 7.64
C GLU A 30 -28.31 32.00 7.09
N GLU A 31 -29.39 32.36 6.40
CA GLU A 31 -30.74 31.80 6.33
C GLU A 31 -31.45 32.42 5.10
N LYS A 32 -32.35 31.70 4.40
CA LYS A 32 -33.49 32.31 3.67
C LYS A 32 -34.74 31.44 3.64
N GLU A 33 -35.61 31.75 4.60
CA GLU A 33 -37.07 31.66 4.66
C GLU A 33 -37.86 30.88 3.59
N VAL A 34 -38.79 30.08 4.13
CA VAL A 34 -39.81 29.25 3.49
C VAL A 34 -40.81 30.05 2.62
N PRO A 35 -41.57 29.38 1.73
CA PRO A 35 -42.99 29.25 2.09
C PRO A 35 -43.60 27.85 1.83
N LYS A 36 -44.29 27.33 2.86
CA LYS A 36 -45.35 26.30 2.78
C LYS A 36 -46.71 27.01 2.91
N PRO A 37 -47.86 26.34 2.65
CA PRO A 37 -48.22 25.55 1.47
C PRO A 37 -49.60 26.03 0.92
N LYS A 38 -50.20 25.33 -0.05
CA LYS A 38 -51.67 25.31 -0.19
C LYS A 38 -52.22 23.88 -0.32
N PRO A 39 -53.19 23.48 0.51
CA PRO A 39 -53.74 22.13 0.50
C PRO A 39 -54.92 22.00 -0.47
N VAL A 40 -55.08 20.83 -1.10
CA VAL A 40 -56.32 20.46 -1.79
C VAL A 40 -56.71 19.02 -1.45
N ALA A 41 -57.82 18.91 -0.72
CA ALA A 41 -58.76 17.80 -0.58
C ALA A 41 -58.23 16.33 -0.57
N VAL A 42 -58.33 15.72 0.62
CA VAL A 42 -58.49 14.27 0.78
C VAL A 42 -59.83 13.83 0.17
N GLN A 43 -59.85 12.69 -0.53
CA GLN A 43 -61.07 11.89 -0.76
C GLN A 43 -60.89 10.49 -0.13
N PRO A 44 -61.92 9.94 0.55
CA PRO A 44 -61.88 8.61 1.17
C PRO A 44 -62.07 7.45 0.16
N PRO A 45 -61.76 6.19 0.54
CA PRO A 45 -61.34 5.15 -0.40
C PRO A 45 -62.44 4.18 -0.89
N PRO A 46 -62.25 3.52 -2.06
CA PRO A 46 -62.87 2.24 -2.43
C PRO A 46 -62.13 1.02 -1.83
N PRO A 47 -62.67 -0.22 -1.94
CA PRO A 47 -62.47 -1.28 -0.94
C PRO A 47 -61.19 -2.14 -1.04
N PRO A 48 -60.86 -2.93 0.02
CA PRO A 48 -59.75 -3.88 0.04
C PRO A 48 -59.90 -5.07 -0.95
N PRO A 49 -58.81 -5.82 -1.21
CA PRO A 49 -58.55 -6.37 -2.53
C PRO A 49 -59.11 -7.78 -2.79
N GLU A 50 -59.44 -8.02 -4.06
CA GLU A 50 -59.48 -9.36 -4.63
C GLU A 50 -58.06 -9.78 -5.04
N GLN A 51 -57.76 -11.06 -4.86
CA GLN A 51 -56.41 -11.64 -4.81
C GLN A 51 -55.54 -11.36 -6.03
N GLU A 52 -54.29 -10.94 -5.82
CA GLU A 52 -53.21 -11.20 -6.76
C GLU A 52 -52.19 -12.18 -6.17
N GLN A 53 -51.80 -13.13 -7.01
CA GLN A 53 -50.85 -14.18 -6.70
C GLN A 53 -49.46 -13.57 -6.44
N MET A 54 -48.64 -14.25 -5.63
CA MET A 54 -47.24 -13.88 -5.45
C MET A 54 -46.50 -14.00 -6.79
N ALA A 55 -46.44 -12.89 -7.54
CA ALA A 55 -45.51 -12.75 -8.64
C ALA A 55 -44.10 -12.98 -8.11
N GLN A 56 -43.32 -13.84 -8.77
CA GLN A 56 -41.89 -13.95 -8.50
C GLN A 56 -41.28 -12.57 -8.76
N SER A 57 -40.80 -11.93 -7.71
CA SER A 57 -40.19 -10.60 -7.82
C SER A 57 -38.94 -10.69 -8.68
N GLU A 58 -38.87 -9.93 -9.77
CA GLU A 58 -37.70 -9.82 -10.67
C GLU A 58 -36.46 -9.16 -10.00
N GLY A 59 -36.55 -8.85 -8.71
CA GLY A 59 -35.49 -8.22 -7.92
C GLY A 59 -34.53 -9.23 -7.26
N PRO A 60 -33.37 -8.75 -6.78
CA PRO A 60 -32.43 -9.58 -6.03
C PRO A 60 -33.06 -10.11 -4.73
N GLU A 61 -32.68 -11.32 -4.33
CA GLU A 61 -33.15 -11.97 -3.10
C GLU A 61 -32.96 -11.06 -1.87
N TYR A 62 -34.00 -10.93 -1.04
CA TYR A 62 -33.97 -10.08 0.14
C TYR A 62 -32.77 -10.39 1.04
N PHE A 63 -32.11 -9.33 1.53
CA PHE A 63 -30.89 -9.41 2.36
C PHE A 63 -29.66 -10.05 1.69
N SER A 64 -29.72 -10.41 0.40
CA SER A 64 -28.53 -10.77 -0.38
C SER A 64 -27.57 -9.58 -0.55
N ALA A 65 -26.31 -9.86 -0.90
CA ALA A 65 -25.32 -8.81 -1.18
C ALA A 65 -25.73 -7.89 -2.35
N ALA A 66 -26.47 -8.40 -3.34
CA ALA A 66 -27.01 -7.62 -4.44
C ALA A 66 -28.13 -6.69 -3.96
N TRP A 67 -29.10 -7.22 -3.21
CA TRP A 67 -30.19 -6.45 -2.63
C TRP A 67 -29.68 -5.36 -1.68
N PHE A 68 -28.69 -5.69 -0.84
CA PHE A 68 -28.12 -4.75 0.12
C PHE A 68 -27.37 -3.59 -0.57
N ARG A 69 -26.61 -3.89 -1.63
CA ARG A 69 -25.92 -2.89 -2.46
C ARG A 69 -26.89 -1.89 -3.10
N GLU A 70 -28.06 -2.35 -3.52
CA GLU A 70 -29.09 -1.50 -4.14
C GLU A 70 -29.90 -0.70 -3.12
N ASN A 71 -30.21 -1.28 -1.95
CA ASN A 71 -31.18 -0.71 -1.01
C ASN A 71 -30.57 0.06 0.17
N LEU A 72 -29.34 -0.23 0.61
CA LEU A 72 -28.68 0.55 1.67
C LEU A 72 -28.64 2.07 1.38
N PRO A 73 -28.30 2.54 0.15
CA PRO A 73 -28.32 3.97 -0.16
C PRO A 73 -29.70 4.60 0.06
N LYS A 74 -30.77 3.90 -0.33
CA LYS A 74 -32.16 4.37 -0.17
C LYS A 74 -32.52 4.61 1.30
N TYR A 75 -32.08 3.74 2.22
CA TYR A 75 -32.26 3.95 3.66
C TYR A 75 -31.42 5.10 4.21
N LYS A 76 -30.18 5.27 3.73
CA LYS A 76 -29.31 6.40 4.08
C LYS A 76 -29.93 7.73 3.66
N ASP A 77 -30.40 7.81 2.43
CA ASP A 77 -30.99 9.03 1.85
C ASP A 77 -32.34 9.35 2.53
N ALA A 78 -33.19 8.36 2.79
CA ALA A 78 -34.44 8.55 3.52
C ALA A 78 -34.23 9.06 4.97
N TRP A 79 -33.14 8.66 5.64
CA TRP A 79 -32.75 9.20 6.94
C TRP A 79 -32.17 10.63 6.83
N TRP A 80 -31.33 10.88 5.83
CA TRP A 80 -30.70 12.18 5.59
C TRP A 80 -31.72 13.28 5.24
N ASP A 81 -32.61 13.00 4.29
CA ASP A 81 -33.63 13.94 3.81
C ASP A 81 -34.79 14.12 4.80
N ASN A 82 -35.03 13.12 5.66
CA ASN A 82 -36.09 13.15 6.68
C ASN A 82 -35.65 12.41 7.96
N PRO A 83 -34.97 13.08 8.90
CA PRO A 83 -34.37 12.47 10.09
C PRO A 83 -35.39 12.12 11.18
N THR A 84 -36.35 11.26 10.87
CA THR A 84 -37.27 10.65 11.85
C THR A 84 -36.56 9.56 12.65
N ILE A 85 -37.06 9.26 13.84
CA ILE A 85 -36.58 8.14 14.67
C ILE A 85 -36.71 6.80 13.92
N GLU A 86 -37.73 6.65 13.07
CA GLU A 86 -37.95 5.43 12.29
C GLU A 86 -36.94 5.29 11.15
N ASN A 87 -36.68 6.35 10.38
CA ASN A 87 -35.69 6.33 9.30
C ASN A 87 -34.27 6.13 9.86
N ALA A 88 -33.94 6.82 10.96
CA ALA A 88 -32.67 6.63 11.66
C ALA A 88 -32.48 5.18 12.14
N LYS A 89 -33.52 4.58 12.74
CA LYS A 89 -33.50 3.16 13.14
C LYS A 89 -33.37 2.22 11.94
N ALA A 90 -34.13 2.45 10.87
CA ALA A 90 -34.09 1.61 9.68
C ALA A 90 -32.68 1.57 9.07
N PHE A 91 -32.05 2.74 8.90
CA PHE A 91 -30.66 2.82 8.44
C PHE A 91 -29.68 2.17 9.43
N ALA A 92 -29.79 2.45 10.73
CA ALA A 92 -28.92 1.86 11.76
C ALA A 92 -29.03 0.32 11.84
N TYR A 93 -30.23 -0.25 11.67
CA TYR A 93 -30.42 -1.70 11.60
C TYR A 93 -29.78 -2.30 10.34
N MET A 94 -29.85 -1.62 9.19
CA MET A 94 -29.16 -2.07 7.97
C MET A 94 -27.63 -1.98 8.10
N GLN A 95 -27.10 -0.94 8.76
CA GLN A 95 -25.68 -0.87 9.12
C GLN A 95 -25.27 -2.01 10.06
N ARG A 96 -26.06 -2.30 11.10
CA ARG A 96 -25.80 -3.40 12.02
C ARG A 96 -25.83 -4.75 11.31
N PHE A 97 -26.81 -4.98 10.44
CA PHE A 97 -26.90 -6.19 9.61
C PHE A 97 -25.64 -6.39 8.75
N ALA A 98 -25.09 -5.33 8.15
CA ALA A 98 -23.84 -5.42 7.40
C ALA A 98 -22.64 -5.80 8.28
N MET A 99 -22.57 -5.29 9.51
CA MET A 99 -21.54 -5.67 10.48
C MET A 99 -21.67 -7.15 10.88
N ASP A 100 -22.87 -7.59 11.27
CA ASP A 100 -23.14 -8.99 11.64
C ASP A 100 -22.86 -9.96 10.47
N ARG A 101 -23.18 -9.54 9.23
CA ARG A 101 -22.87 -10.34 8.04
C ARG A 101 -21.38 -10.35 7.68
N SER A 102 -20.65 -9.29 8.03
CA SER A 102 -19.20 -9.23 7.87
C SER A 102 -18.48 -10.10 8.90
N GLU A 103 -18.97 -10.14 10.14
CA GLU A 103 -18.50 -11.04 11.21
C GLU A 103 -18.60 -12.51 10.75
N GLN A 104 -19.78 -12.96 10.34
CA GLN A 104 -19.99 -14.30 9.78
C GLN A 104 -19.09 -14.63 8.57
N ALA A 105 -18.79 -13.63 7.73
CA ALA A 105 -17.91 -13.81 6.59
C ALA A 105 -16.43 -13.90 6.99
N GLN A 106 -16.02 -13.20 8.05
CA GLN A 106 -14.68 -13.35 8.63
C GLN A 106 -14.51 -14.70 9.33
N ASP A 107 -15.51 -15.17 10.08
CA ASP A 107 -15.49 -16.50 10.71
C ASP A 107 -15.28 -17.60 9.65
N ALA A 108 -16.03 -17.55 8.56
CA ALA A 108 -15.91 -18.49 7.45
C ALA A 108 -14.56 -18.39 6.72
N TYR A 109 -13.98 -17.17 6.63
CA TYR A 109 -12.68 -16.93 6.01
C TYR A 109 -11.51 -17.42 6.88
N GLU A 110 -11.57 -17.21 8.20
CA GLU A 110 -10.59 -17.74 9.16
C GLU A 110 -10.58 -19.27 9.13
N LEU A 111 -11.77 -19.90 9.17
CA LEU A 111 -11.91 -21.36 9.05
C LEU A 111 -11.40 -21.93 7.72
N ALA A 112 -11.43 -21.15 6.63
CA ALA A 112 -10.92 -21.56 5.32
C ALA A 112 -9.39 -21.41 5.18
N ILE A 113 -8.78 -20.50 5.94
CA ILE A 113 -7.33 -20.23 5.89
C ILE A 113 -6.55 -21.02 6.93
N LEU A 114 -7.08 -21.19 8.14
CA LEU A 114 -6.33 -21.70 9.29
C LEU A 114 -5.75 -23.09 9.02
N GLY A 115 -4.41 -23.17 8.95
CA GLY A 115 -3.69 -24.42 8.68
C GLY A 115 -3.56 -24.81 7.20
N ASP A 116 -4.10 -24.05 6.24
CA ASP A 116 -3.78 -24.23 4.82
C ASP A 116 -2.38 -23.67 4.53
N PRO A 117 -1.40 -24.46 4.07
CA PRO A 117 -0.02 -24.00 3.91
C PRO A 117 0.19 -22.97 2.79
N TYR A 118 -0.79 -22.74 1.91
CA TYR A 118 -0.73 -21.76 0.82
C TYR A 118 -1.52 -20.48 1.13
N LEU A 119 -2.48 -20.52 2.07
CA LEU A 119 -3.26 -19.36 2.49
C LEU A 119 -2.84 -18.81 3.86
N ASP A 120 -2.41 -19.66 4.80
CA ASP A 120 -1.99 -19.27 6.14
C ASP A 120 -0.59 -18.62 6.09
N GLU A 121 -0.54 -17.29 6.21
CA GLU A 121 0.69 -16.51 6.20
C GLU A 121 1.67 -16.90 7.33
N VAL A 122 1.25 -17.61 8.39
CA VAL A 122 2.17 -18.20 9.38
C VAL A 122 3.19 -19.13 8.72
N SER A 123 2.80 -19.84 7.66
CA SER A 123 3.69 -20.72 6.87
C SER A 123 4.82 -19.94 6.18
N ARG A 124 4.52 -18.69 5.79
CA ARG A 124 5.44 -17.80 5.07
C ARG A 124 6.26 -16.93 6.01
N ARG A 125 5.67 -16.43 7.09
CA ARG A 125 6.32 -15.63 8.15
C ARG A 125 5.64 -15.86 9.50
N PRO A 126 6.35 -16.35 10.53
CA PRO A 126 5.76 -16.60 11.84
C PRO A 126 5.41 -15.28 12.55
N TYR A 127 4.24 -15.23 13.20
CA TYR A 127 3.83 -14.08 14.01
C TYR A 127 4.42 -14.07 15.42
N ALA A 128 4.77 -15.24 15.97
CA ALA A 128 5.30 -15.34 17.33
C ALA A 128 6.63 -14.59 17.45
N THR A 129 6.71 -13.61 18.36
CA THR A 129 7.79 -12.61 18.44
C THR A 129 9.21 -13.20 18.45
N PHE A 130 9.42 -14.32 19.14
CA PHE A 130 10.74 -14.98 19.20
C PHE A 130 11.15 -15.57 17.85
N ALA A 131 10.19 -16.11 17.10
CA ALA A 131 10.41 -16.70 15.78
C ALA A 131 10.54 -15.62 14.70
N SER A 132 9.71 -14.58 14.74
CA SER A 132 9.81 -13.45 13.79
C SER A 132 11.16 -12.73 13.92
N GLN A 133 11.63 -12.47 15.15
CA GLN A 133 12.96 -11.91 15.41
C GLN A 133 14.10 -12.81 14.90
N GLN A 134 13.97 -14.14 14.98
CA GLN A 134 14.95 -15.07 14.44
C GLN A 134 15.00 -15.00 12.90
N VAL A 135 13.85 -14.92 12.23
CA VAL A 135 13.73 -14.76 10.78
C VAL A 135 14.29 -13.41 10.32
N ASP A 136 13.95 -12.32 11.02
CA ASP A 136 14.47 -10.97 10.75
C ASP A 136 16.01 -10.92 10.94
N SER A 137 16.54 -11.58 11.97
CA SER A 137 17.99 -11.70 12.21
C SER A 137 18.70 -12.48 11.11
N LYS A 138 18.11 -13.59 10.64
CA LYS A 138 18.64 -14.37 9.50
C LYS A 138 18.66 -13.51 8.24
N ALA A 139 17.53 -12.91 7.88
CA ALA A 139 17.41 -12.03 6.72
C ALA A 139 18.37 -10.82 6.77
N GLY A 140 18.63 -10.27 7.97
CA GLY A 140 19.64 -9.26 8.21
C GLY A 140 21.06 -9.74 7.88
N LYS A 141 21.43 -10.96 8.29
CA LYS A 141 22.72 -11.59 7.96
C LYS A 141 22.86 -11.90 6.48
N GLU A 142 21.83 -12.45 5.83
CA GLU A 142 21.87 -12.71 4.39
C GLU A 142 22.02 -11.40 3.60
N ARG A 143 21.34 -10.32 4.01
CA ARG A 143 21.51 -8.98 3.42
C ARG A 143 22.93 -8.45 3.59
N GLN A 144 23.54 -8.61 4.77
CA GLN A 144 24.93 -8.23 5.04
C GLN A 144 25.90 -9.00 4.14
N THR A 145 25.75 -10.32 4.05
CA THR A 145 26.57 -11.20 3.19
C THR A 145 26.45 -10.80 1.72
N LEU A 146 25.22 -10.62 1.22
CA LEU A 146 24.99 -10.29 -0.18
C LEU A 146 25.52 -8.89 -0.55
N LEU A 147 25.36 -7.90 0.35
CA LEU A 147 25.96 -6.58 0.16
C LEU A 147 27.50 -6.66 0.11
N GLY A 148 28.13 -7.47 0.94
CA GLY A 148 29.57 -7.74 0.87
C GLY A 148 29.97 -8.45 -0.44
N THR A 149 29.16 -9.39 -0.93
CA THR A 149 29.38 -10.05 -2.23
C THR A 149 29.29 -9.05 -3.39
N VAL A 150 28.30 -8.16 -3.39
CA VAL A 150 28.19 -7.06 -4.37
C VAL A 150 29.39 -6.12 -4.25
N ALA A 151 29.73 -5.66 -3.05
CA ALA A 151 30.87 -4.78 -2.79
C ALA A 151 32.22 -5.36 -3.26
N SER A 152 32.41 -6.68 -3.16
CA SER A 152 33.63 -7.37 -3.64
C SER A 152 33.82 -7.34 -5.15
N ARG A 153 32.77 -7.00 -5.91
CA ARG A 153 32.76 -6.97 -7.39
C ARG A 153 32.45 -5.58 -7.95
N MET A 154 31.90 -4.66 -7.15
CA MET A 154 31.24 -3.45 -7.64
C MET A 154 31.62 -2.22 -6.82
N GLY A 155 31.81 -1.09 -7.51
CA GLY A 155 32.08 0.21 -6.90
C GLY A 155 30.83 1.06 -6.75
N LEU A 156 30.87 2.02 -5.83
CA LEU A 156 29.88 3.09 -5.70
C LEU A 156 30.44 4.40 -6.24
N PHE A 157 29.73 5.05 -7.15
CA PHE A 157 30.03 6.40 -7.62
C PHE A 157 29.13 7.39 -6.89
N PHE A 158 29.74 8.26 -6.08
CA PHE A 158 29.08 9.29 -5.29
C PHE A 158 29.32 10.66 -5.91
N PHE A 159 28.35 11.14 -6.67
CA PHE A 159 28.37 12.47 -7.29
C PHE A 159 27.92 13.53 -6.29
N TYR A 160 28.71 14.61 -6.18
CA TYR A 160 28.44 15.75 -5.30
C TYR A 160 28.79 17.08 -5.98
N GLN A 161 28.28 18.18 -5.42
CA GLN A 161 28.57 19.55 -5.85
C GLN A 161 29.04 20.40 -4.65
N PRO A 162 29.75 21.53 -4.86
CA PRO A 162 30.10 22.46 -3.79
C PRO A 162 28.88 22.99 -3.04
N ASN A 163 29.08 23.36 -1.76
CA ASN A 163 28.05 24.01 -0.93
C ASN A 163 26.71 23.23 -0.88
N CYS A 164 26.79 21.90 -0.89
CA CYS A 164 25.65 20.99 -0.95
C CYS A 164 25.38 20.36 0.41
N GLU A 165 24.52 20.98 1.22
CA GLU A 165 24.10 20.46 2.54
C GLU A 165 23.60 19.01 2.47
N MET A 166 22.79 18.68 1.45
CA MET A 166 22.28 17.32 1.22
C MET A 166 23.41 16.32 0.92
N CYS A 167 24.49 16.76 0.28
CA CYS A 167 25.66 15.92 0.01
C CYS A 167 26.45 15.67 1.31
N GLU A 168 26.57 16.69 2.18
CA GLU A 168 27.19 16.58 3.50
C GLU A 168 26.41 15.62 4.43
N ILE A 169 25.09 15.62 4.36
CA ILE A 169 24.23 14.66 5.08
C ILE A 169 24.42 13.22 4.55
N GLN A 170 24.57 13.04 3.23
CA GLN A 170 24.71 11.71 2.61
C GLN A 170 26.12 11.12 2.75
N ALA A 171 27.17 11.95 2.77
CA ALA A 171 28.56 11.53 2.86
C ALA A 171 28.89 10.53 4.00
N PRO A 172 28.46 10.73 5.27
CA PRO A 172 28.72 9.76 6.33
C PRO A 172 28.01 8.42 6.07
N ILE A 173 26.82 8.42 5.44
CA ILE A 173 26.10 7.18 5.08
C ILE A 173 26.87 6.41 4.00
N VAL A 174 27.43 7.10 3.02
CA VAL A 174 28.32 6.49 2.00
C VAL A 174 29.59 5.93 2.64
N LYS A 175 30.16 6.60 3.66
CA LYS A 175 31.28 6.04 4.44
C LYS A 175 30.90 4.84 5.31
N MET A 176 29.68 4.78 5.84
CA MET A 176 29.17 3.57 6.48
C MET A 176 29.00 2.40 5.50
N LEU A 177 28.72 2.66 4.21
CA LEU A 177 28.69 1.61 3.18
C LEU A 177 30.10 1.08 2.86
N GLU A 178 31.08 1.97 2.71
CA GLU A 178 32.49 1.64 2.53
C GLU A 178 33.03 0.80 3.70
N GLN A 179 32.84 1.28 4.94
CA GLN A 179 33.37 0.62 6.14
C GLN A 179 32.58 -0.62 6.57
N GLY A 180 31.25 -0.61 6.40
CA GLY A 180 30.35 -1.66 6.90
C GLY A 180 30.13 -2.83 5.94
N TYR A 181 30.29 -2.63 4.63
CA TYR A 181 30.11 -3.69 3.62
C TYR A 181 31.33 -3.86 2.70
N GLY A 182 32.31 -2.95 2.73
CA GLY A 182 33.53 -3.03 1.91
C GLY A 182 33.41 -2.42 0.52
N PHE A 183 32.42 -1.56 0.25
CA PHE A 183 32.28 -0.90 -1.05
C PHE A 183 33.46 0.02 -1.34
N THR A 184 34.08 -0.12 -2.51
CA THR A 184 34.99 0.91 -3.03
C THR A 184 34.17 2.11 -3.48
N VAL A 185 34.41 3.30 -2.90
CA VAL A 185 33.69 4.54 -3.24
C VAL A 185 34.57 5.45 -4.09
N VAL A 186 34.08 5.83 -5.27
CA VAL A 186 34.63 6.90 -6.11
C VAL A 186 33.77 8.14 -5.91
N ALA A 187 34.29 9.13 -5.18
CA ALA A 187 33.63 10.43 -5.06
C ALA A 187 33.90 11.26 -6.32
N VAL A 188 32.86 11.87 -6.90
CA VAL A 188 32.95 12.66 -8.13
C VAL A 188 32.40 14.06 -7.86
N SER A 189 33.29 15.05 -7.95
CA SER A 189 33.00 16.47 -7.77
C SER A 189 32.57 17.10 -9.08
N SER A 190 31.44 17.81 -9.10
CA SER A 190 30.91 18.48 -10.31
C SER A 190 31.82 19.59 -10.86
N ASP A 191 32.65 20.21 -10.03
CA ASP A 191 33.55 21.32 -10.40
C ASP A 191 35.03 21.06 -10.07
N GLY A 192 35.32 19.98 -9.32
CA GLY A 192 36.66 19.65 -8.85
C GLY A 192 37.01 20.20 -7.46
N THR A 193 36.06 20.84 -6.76
CA THR A 193 36.23 21.21 -5.36
C THR A 193 36.30 19.94 -4.48
N PRO A 194 37.29 19.81 -3.56
CA PRO A 194 37.37 18.70 -2.62
C PRO A 194 36.17 18.64 -1.67
N PHE A 195 35.80 17.44 -1.23
CA PHE A 195 34.69 17.29 -0.28
C PHE A 195 35.03 17.91 1.10
N PRO A 196 34.10 18.65 1.74
CA PRO A 196 34.31 19.22 3.07
C PRO A 196 34.84 18.24 4.11
N GLY A 197 35.73 18.72 5.00
CA GLY A 197 36.34 17.89 6.03
C GLY A 197 37.28 16.78 5.54
N ASN A 198 37.61 16.74 4.23
CA ASN A 198 38.47 15.72 3.62
C ASN A 198 37.93 14.27 3.78
N ILE A 199 36.60 14.10 3.83
CA ILE A 199 35.94 12.80 3.98
C ILE A 199 36.26 11.86 2.81
N PHE A 200 36.34 12.43 1.59
CA PHE A 200 36.77 11.74 0.38
C PHE A 200 38.08 12.38 -0.12
N PRO A 201 39.25 11.95 0.40
CA PRO A 201 40.54 12.54 0.02
C PRO A 201 40.92 12.21 -1.42
N GLU A 202 40.53 11.03 -1.89
CA GLU A 202 40.61 10.65 -3.30
C GLU A 202 39.25 10.88 -3.95
N PHE A 203 39.17 11.89 -4.80
CA PHE A 203 37.99 12.21 -5.61
C PHE A 203 38.40 12.43 -7.07
N LYS A 204 37.42 12.41 -7.97
CA LYS A 204 37.57 12.75 -9.39
C LYS A 204 36.77 14.01 -9.71
N VAL A 205 37.24 14.76 -10.69
CA VAL A 205 36.45 15.85 -11.30
C VAL A 205 35.48 15.20 -12.29
N ASP A 206 34.23 15.63 -12.34
CA ASP A 206 33.34 15.22 -13.41
C ASP A 206 33.84 15.75 -14.76
N ASN A 207 33.71 14.92 -15.78
CA ASN A 207 34.12 15.22 -17.16
C ASN A 207 32.98 14.83 -18.12
N GLY A 208 31.72 15.01 -17.70
CA GLY A 208 30.52 14.63 -18.46
C GLY A 208 29.90 13.29 -18.07
N HIS A 209 30.42 12.60 -17.05
CA HIS A 209 29.82 11.35 -16.56
C HIS A 209 28.49 11.63 -15.85
N ALA A 210 28.37 12.77 -15.14
CA ALA A 210 27.11 13.13 -14.48
C ALA A 210 25.98 13.35 -15.51
N GLU A 211 26.27 14.06 -16.61
CA GLU A 211 25.33 14.26 -17.72
C GLU A 211 24.99 12.93 -18.42
N GLN A 212 25.99 12.12 -18.78
CA GLN A 212 25.79 10.82 -19.44
C GLN A 212 24.95 9.84 -18.59
N LEU A 213 25.10 9.88 -17.26
CA LEU A 213 24.35 9.04 -16.32
C LEU A 213 23.00 9.64 -15.89
N GLY A 214 22.63 10.81 -16.40
CA GLY A 214 21.35 11.47 -16.09
C GLY A 214 21.27 11.99 -14.66
N VAL A 215 22.38 12.50 -14.10
CA VAL A 215 22.39 13.21 -12.81
C VAL A 215 21.66 14.55 -12.98
N VAL A 216 20.51 14.67 -12.32
CA VAL A 216 19.67 15.88 -12.29
C VAL A 216 19.54 16.45 -10.87
N THR A 217 19.98 15.72 -9.85
CA THR A 217 19.91 16.14 -8.45
C THR A 217 21.10 15.57 -7.67
N TYR A 218 21.73 16.42 -6.85
CA TYR A 218 22.82 16.03 -5.96
C TYR A 218 22.32 15.87 -4.51
N PRO A 219 22.88 14.94 -3.72
CA PRO A 219 23.86 13.93 -4.12
C PRO A 219 23.26 12.85 -5.02
N ALA A 220 24.07 12.21 -5.87
CA ALA A 220 23.63 11.06 -6.66
C ALA A 220 24.55 9.86 -6.45
N LEU A 221 23.95 8.66 -6.35
CA LEU A 221 24.65 7.41 -6.08
C LEU A 221 24.37 6.39 -7.19
N PHE A 222 25.43 5.87 -7.79
CA PHE A 222 25.38 4.82 -8.81
C PHE A 222 26.20 3.61 -8.37
N LEU A 223 25.75 2.43 -8.75
CA LEU A 223 26.48 1.18 -8.62
C LEU A 223 27.17 0.91 -9.98
N ALA A 224 28.46 0.60 -9.97
CA ALA A 224 29.29 0.43 -11.16
C ALA A 224 29.99 -0.93 -11.16
N SER A 225 29.92 -1.66 -12.28
CA SER A 225 30.61 -2.93 -12.48
C SER A 225 31.98 -2.76 -13.17
N PRO A 226 32.88 -3.76 -13.09
CA PRO A 226 34.22 -3.69 -13.66
C PRO A 226 34.25 -3.66 -15.20
N ASP A 227 33.14 -4.00 -15.85
CA ASP A 227 32.95 -3.91 -17.30
C ASP A 227 32.60 -2.48 -17.78
N GLY A 228 32.42 -1.53 -16.86
CA GLY A 228 32.04 -0.14 -17.15
C GLY A 228 30.53 0.11 -17.20
N SER A 229 29.68 -0.88 -16.86
CA SER A 229 28.24 -0.67 -16.76
C SER A 229 27.87 0.06 -15.45
N PHE A 230 26.89 0.96 -15.52
CA PHE A 230 26.39 1.75 -14.39
C PHE A 230 24.90 1.55 -14.19
N ALA A 231 24.44 1.56 -12.94
CA ALA A 231 23.02 1.53 -12.61
C ALA A 231 22.69 2.50 -11.46
N PRO A 232 21.62 3.32 -11.57
CA PRO A 232 21.29 4.32 -10.55
C PRO A 232 20.69 3.65 -9.31
N VAL A 233 21.28 3.95 -8.14
CA VAL A 233 20.78 3.57 -6.81
C VAL A 233 19.77 4.62 -6.32
N GLY A 234 20.10 5.90 -6.50
CA GLY A 234 19.20 7.02 -6.20
C GLY A 234 19.86 8.39 -6.37
N GLN A 235 19.03 9.42 -6.43
CA GLN A 235 19.43 10.84 -6.41
C GLN A 235 18.65 11.52 -5.28
N GLY A 236 19.32 12.31 -4.44
CA GLY A 236 18.83 12.80 -3.16
C GLY A 236 19.33 11.99 -1.95
N VAL A 237 18.98 12.45 -0.74
CA VAL A 237 19.39 11.83 0.53
C VAL A 237 18.59 10.56 0.81
N MET A 238 19.28 9.50 1.22
CA MET A 238 18.74 8.17 1.53
C MET A 238 19.37 7.65 2.82
N SER A 239 18.56 7.04 3.69
CA SER A 239 19.07 6.40 4.92
C SER A 239 19.99 5.21 4.60
N LEU A 240 20.81 4.77 5.57
CA LEU A 240 21.67 3.59 5.38
C LEU A 240 20.85 2.33 4.98
N PRO A 241 19.73 1.97 5.65
CA PRO A 241 18.93 0.82 5.26
C PRO A 241 18.28 0.97 3.87
N ASP A 242 17.80 2.16 3.52
CA ASP A 242 17.22 2.42 2.19
C ASP A 242 18.27 2.33 1.09
N THR A 243 19.44 2.96 1.28
CA THR A 243 20.55 2.89 0.33
C THR A 243 21.05 1.46 0.13
N ALA A 244 21.21 0.71 1.23
CA ALA A 244 21.60 -0.70 1.20
C ALA A 244 20.56 -1.58 0.47
N ASN A 245 19.26 -1.37 0.72
CA ASN A 245 18.20 -2.07 0.00
C ASN A 245 18.18 -1.71 -1.49
N ARG A 246 18.31 -0.43 -1.83
CA ARG A 246 18.37 0.06 -3.22
C ARG A 246 19.56 -0.49 -3.99
N ILE A 247 20.73 -0.65 -3.37
CA ILE A 247 21.89 -1.30 -3.98
C ILE A 247 21.53 -2.73 -4.43
N LEU A 248 20.89 -3.52 -3.57
CA LEU A 248 20.46 -4.88 -3.92
C LEU A 248 19.38 -4.91 -5.00
N VAL A 249 18.35 -4.05 -4.91
CA VAL A 249 17.32 -3.93 -5.95
C VAL A 249 17.92 -3.50 -7.30
N THR A 250 18.90 -2.60 -7.27
CA THR A 250 19.62 -2.12 -8.46
C THR A 250 20.46 -3.23 -9.08
N ALA A 251 21.20 -3.99 -8.26
CA ALA A 251 21.99 -5.13 -8.70
C ALA A 251 21.12 -6.24 -9.29
N ARG A 252 19.96 -6.53 -8.69
CA ARG A 252 18.96 -7.46 -9.22
C ARG A 252 18.44 -7.02 -10.59
N ARG A 253 18.02 -5.75 -10.71
CA ARG A 253 17.53 -5.18 -11.98
C ARG A 253 18.59 -5.21 -13.09
N ALA A 254 19.87 -5.10 -12.75
CA ALA A 254 20.99 -5.18 -13.69
C ALA A 254 21.48 -6.62 -13.96
N GLY A 255 20.89 -7.65 -13.33
CA GLY A 255 21.31 -9.05 -13.47
C GLY A 255 22.65 -9.38 -12.79
N TRP A 256 23.15 -8.52 -11.89
CA TRP A 256 24.41 -8.72 -11.17
C TRP A 256 24.28 -9.64 -9.95
N ILE A 257 23.05 -9.88 -9.48
CA ILE A 257 22.67 -10.91 -8.50
C ILE A 257 21.42 -11.63 -8.99
N SER A 258 21.25 -12.89 -8.59
CA SER A 258 20.08 -13.72 -8.88
C SER A 258 18.87 -13.37 -8.01
N ASP A 259 17.68 -13.78 -8.48
CA ASP A 259 16.44 -13.69 -7.70
C ASP A 259 16.55 -14.49 -6.38
N ASP A 260 17.19 -15.66 -6.39
CA ASP A 260 17.41 -16.52 -5.21
C ASP A 260 18.30 -15.85 -4.16
N GLU A 261 19.40 -15.21 -4.59
CA GLU A 261 20.25 -14.42 -3.70
C GLU A 261 19.47 -13.27 -3.07
N PHE A 262 18.69 -12.52 -3.87
CA PHE A 262 17.86 -11.44 -3.36
C PHE A 262 16.77 -11.94 -2.40
N ASN A 263 16.10 -13.04 -2.73
CA ASN A 263 15.02 -13.62 -1.93
C ASN A 263 15.49 -14.10 -0.55
N LYS A 264 16.72 -14.62 -0.41
CA LYS A 264 17.32 -14.96 0.90
C LYS A 264 17.43 -13.76 1.85
N THR A 265 17.48 -12.53 1.34
CA THR A 265 17.50 -11.31 2.17
C THR A 265 16.12 -10.91 2.71
N ARG A 266 15.04 -11.53 2.21
CA ARG A 266 13.67 -11.29 2.68
C ARG A 266 13.45 -12.04 3.98
N ALA A 267 12.71 -11.42 4.90
CA ALA A 267 12.40 -12.01 6.19
C ALA A 267 11.16 -12.92 6.10
N LEU A 268 11.28 -13.97 5.28
CA LEU A 268 10.31 -15.04 5.06
C LEU A 268 10.98 -16.39 5.38
N VAL A 269 10.19 -17.38 5.80
CA VAL A 269 10.65 -18.75 6.04
C VAL A 269 10.57 -19.57 4.76
N ASN A 270 9.47 -19.40 4.01
CA ASN A 270 9.19 -20.07 2.76
C ASN A 270 8.91 -19.00 1.69
N THR A 271 9.63 -19.05 0.57
CA THR A 271 9.43 -18.19 -0.61
C THR A 271 8.66 -18.88 -1.71
N ASP A 272 8.57 -20.20 -1.65
CA ASP A 272 8.21 -21.06 -2.76
C ASP A 272 6.68 -21.19 -2.85
N ASN A 273 5.95 -20.99 -1.75
CA ASN A 273 4.47 -20.99 -1.69
C ASN A 273 3.82 -19.75 -2.38
N ASN A 274 4.45 -19.17 -3.40
CA ASN A 274 3.87 -18.08 -4.17
C ASN A 274 2.74 -18.61 -5.09
N ILE A 275 1.50 -18.56 -4.62
CA ILE A 275 0.33 -19.05 -5.36
C ILE A 275 0.14 -18.36 -6.73
N ALA A 276 0.60 -17.11 -6.90
CA ALA A 276 0.51 -16.43 -8.18
C ALA A 276 1.45 -17.05 -9.23
N GLU A 277 2.67 -17.42 -8.84
CA GLU A 277 3.61 -18.15 -9.72
C GLU A 277 3.04 -19.54 -10.05
N ILE A 278 2.52 -20.27 -9.06
CA ILE A 278 1.93 -21.61 -9.24
C ILE A 278 0.75 -21.60 -10.23
N LEU A 279 -0.19 -20.65 -10.09
CA LEU A 279 -1.40 -20.63 -10.91
C LEU A 279 -1.21 -19.97 -12.28
N THR A 280 -0.13 -19.21 -12.49
CA THR A 280 0.21 -18.62 -13.80
C THR A 280 1.25 -19.41 -14.57
N ASP A 281 1.81 -20.47 -13.98
CA ASP A 281 2.69 -21.41 -14.67
C ASP A 281 1.91 -22.11 -15.81
N LYS A 282 2.45 -21.97 -17.02
CA LYS A 282 1.90 -22.56 -18.25
C LYS A 282 2.44 -23.96 -18.51
N THR A 283 3.29 -24.48 -17.61
CA THR A 283 3.68 -25.88 -17.58
C THR A 283 2.68 -26.69 -16.74
N GLY A 284 2.62 -28.01 -16.97
CA GLY A 284 1.59 -28.90 -16.41
C GLY A 284 0.47 -29.24 -17.40
N GLU A 285 -0.45 -30.09 -16.98
CA GLU A 285 -1.60 -30.56 -17.77
C GLU A 285 -2.83 -29.69 -17.51
N ALA A 286 -3.01 -29.18 -16.29
CA ALA A 286 -4.14 -28.32 -15.94
C ALA A 286 -4.06 -26.95 -16.65
N SER A 287 -5.08 -26.59 -17.43
CA SER A 287 -5.22 -25.27 -18.07
C SER A 287 -6.53 -24.57 -17.73
N LEU A 288 -6.49 -23.26 -17.52
CA LEU A 288 -7.69 -22.42 -17.26
C LEU A 288 -8.63 -22.33 -18.48
N GLU A 289 -8.14 -22.70 -19.66
CA GLU A 289 -8.84 -22.62 -20.95
C GLU A 289 -9.82 -23.80 -21.14
N GLU A 290 -9.67 -24.88 -20.36
CA GLU A 290 -10.55 -26.06 -20.36
C GLU A 290 -11.69 -25.96 -19.32
N ILE A 291 -11.61 -25.00 -18.39
CA ILE A 291 -12.61 -24.77 -17.35
C ILE A 291 -13.73 -23.92 -17.94
N MET A 292 -14.98 -24.35 -17.75
CA MET A 292 -16.14 -23.67 -18.31
C MET A 292 -16.32 -22.27 -17.70
N THR A 293 -15.81 -21.25 -18.39
CA THR A 293 -16.17 -19.86 -18.16
C THR A 293 -17.61 -19.61 -18.61
N ASP A 294 -18.28 -18.68 -17.94
CA ASP A 294 -19.60 -18.22 -18.37
C ASP A 294 -19.50 -17.52 -19.73
N ASP A 295 -20.53 -17.68 -20.59
CA ASP A 295 -20.59 -17.20 -21.99
C ASP A 295 -20.34 -15.68 -22.19
N LYS A 296 -20.15 -14.90 -21.12
CA LYS A 296 -20.01 -13.43 -21.13
C LYS A 296 -19.03 -12.82 -20.12
N GLY A 297 -18.40 -13.58 -19.21
CA GLY A 297 -17.77 -12.99 -18.01
C GLY A 297 -16.35 -13.43 -17.64
N ASN A 298 -15.84 -14.55 -18.18
CA ASN A 298 -14.61 -15.21 -17.67
C ASN A 298 -14.67 -15.52 -16.16
N TYR A 299 -15.87 -15.67 -15.59
CA TYR A 299 -16.03 -16.00 -14.18
C TYR A 299 -15.97 -17.52 -13.98
N ILE A 300 -15.08 -17.97 -13.09
CA ILE A 300 -14.96 -19.38 -12.70
C ILE A 300 -15.65 -19.56 -11.34
N PRO A 301 -16.66 -20.46 -11.23
CA PRO A 301 -17.30 -20.77 -9.95
C PRO A 301 -16.29 -21.30 -8.92
N PRO A 302 -16.47 -21.03 -7.61
CA PRO A 302 -15.49 -21.38 -6.58
C PRO A 302 -15.10 -22.86 -6.54
N GLU A 303 -16.05 -23.78 -6.77
CA GLU A 303 -15.76 -25.23 -6.76
C GLU A 303 -14.76 -25.61 -7.88
N GLN A 304 -15.03 -25.17 -9.11
CA GLN A 304 -14.17 -25.42 -10.28
C GLN A 304 -12.79 -24.76 -10.12
N LEU A 305 -12.76 -23.53 -9.58
CA LEU A 305 -11.51 -22.83 -9.28
C LEU A 305 -10.68 -23.58 -8.23
N MET A 306 -11.31 -24.09 -7.17
CA MET A 306 -10.61 -24.83 -6.11
C MET A 306 -10.08 -26.18 -6.60
N ASP A 307 -10.77 -26.86 -7.52
CA ASP A 307 -10.26 -28.10 -8.12
C ASP A 307 -9.03 -27.84 -8.99
N PHE A 308 -9.06 -26.81 -9.85
CA PHE A 308 -7.88 -26.37 -10.61
C PHE A 308 -6.69 -25.99 -9.70
N ILE A 309 -6.95 -25.23 -8.62
CA ILE A 309 -5.91 -24.86 -7.64
C ILE A 309 -5.30 -26.10 -6.99
N ARG A 310 -6.14 -27.09 -6.61
CA ARG A 310 -5.66 -28.37 -6.04
C ARG A 310 -4.85 -29.20 -7.02
N GLU A 311 -5.14 -29.14 -8.31
CA GLU A 311 -4.34 -29.83 -9.34
C GLU A 311 -2.99 -29.13 -9.54
N LYS A 312 -2.98 -27.81 -9.76
CA LYS A 312 -1.72 -27.03 -9.86
C LYS A 312 -0.82 -27.16 -8.63
N ILE A 313 -1.40 -27.26 -7.43
CA ILE A 313 -0.64 -27.50 -6.19
C ILE A 313 -0.03 -28.91 -6.11
N LYS A 314 -0.59 -29.92 -6.81
CA LYS A 314 -0.04 -31.28 -6.89
C LYS A 314 0.97 -31.48 -8.01
N GLU A 315 0.93 -30.65 -9.06
CA GLU A 315 1.87 -30.69 -10.19
C GLU A 315 3.30 -30.21 -9.81
N LYS A 316 3.44 -29.62 -8.62
CA LYS A 316 4.64 -28.95 -8.11
C LYS A 316 5.45 -29.78 -7.11
#